data_AF-A0A847YZG9-F1
#
_entry.id   AF-A0A847YZG9-F1
#
_cell.length_a   1.000
_cell.length_b   1.000
_cell.length_c   1.000
_cell.angle_alpha   90.00
_cell.angle_beta   90.00
_cell.angle_gamma   90.00
#
_symmetry.space_group_name_H-M   'P 1'
#
loop_
_entity.id
_entity.type
_entity.pdbx_description
1 polymer ?
#
loop_
_entity_poly.entity_id
_entity_poly.type
_entity_poly.pdbx_seq_one_letter_code
_entity_poly.pdbx_strand_id
1 'polypeptide(L)' 'MDLRERQLLPRRFEILQIIRDHKQVSLSFIKRRFFAVPERTLRYDLEQLAKKGFVIKRGETKGAVYEVK' A
#
# COMPACT_ATOMS: atom_id res chain seq x y z
N MET A 1 9.98 -15.26 -3.71
CA MET A 1 9.21 -14.63 -2.62
C MET A 1 10.21 -13.94 -1.71
N ASP A 2 10.18 -12.61 -1.61
CA ASP A 2 11.15 -11.86 -0.79
C ASP A 2 10.96 -12.20 0.70
N LEU A 3 12.03 -12.60 1.39
CA LEU A 3 12.01 -12.94 2.83
C LEU A 3 11.51 -11.78 3.69
N ARG A 4 11.71 -10.54 3.24
CA ARG A 4 11.27 -9.32 3.95
C ARG A 4 9.75 -9.14 3.91
N GLU A 5 9.07 -9.67 2.88
CA GLU A 5 7.61 -9.63 2.79
C GLU A 5 6.93 -10.48 3.86
N ARG A 6 7.57 -11.57 4.30
CA ARG A 6 7.03 -12.46 5.35
C ARG A 6 6.95 -11.81 6.72
N GLN A 7 7.66 -10.71 6.93
CA GLN A 7 7.65 -9.92 8.17
C GLN A 7 6.61 -8.80 8.15
N LEU A 8 5.86 -8.64 7.05
CA LEU A 8 4.76 -7.68 6.99
C LEU A 8 3.56 -8.19 7.79
N LEU A 9 2.86 -7.26 8.43
CA LEU A 9 1.54 -7.56 8.97
C LEU A 9 0.62 -8.05 7.83
N PRO A 10 -0.34 -8.96 8.10
CA PRO A 10 -1.19 -9.54 7.06
C PRO A 10 -1.82 -8.49 6.13
N ARG A 11 -2.36 -7.40 6.70
CA ARG A 11 -2.95 -6.30 5.91
C ARG A 11 -1.94 -5.58 5.01
N ARG A 12 -0.70 -5.38 5.47
CA ARG A 12 0.35 -4.72 4.67
C ARG A 12 0.82 -5.62 3.53
N PHE A 13 0.93 -6.92 3.80
CA PHE A 13 1.23 -7.91 2.78
C PHE A 13 0.15 -7.93 1.70
N GLU A 14 -1.13 -7.92 2.12
CA GLU A 14 -2.27 -7.88 1.20
C GLU A 14 -2.32 -6.59 0.38
N ILE A 15 -2.10 -5.43 1.00
CA ILE A 15 -1.97 -4.14 0.27
C ILE A 15 -0.84 -4.22 -0.76
N LEU A 16 0.32 -4.79 -0.42
CA LEU A 16 1.44 -4.93 -1.35
C LEU A 16 1.08 -5.83 -2.55
N GLN A 17 0.39 -6.96 -2.33
CA GLN A 17 -0.06 -7.81 -3.44
C GLN A 17 -1.06 -7.08 -4.34
N ILE A 18 -2.01 -6.32 -3.76
CA ILE A 18 -2.96 -5.52 -4.55
C ILE A 18 -2.23 -4.49 -5.43
N ILE A 19 -1.21 -3.81 -4.90
CA ILE A 19 -0.41 -2.84 -5.67
C ILE A 19 0.34 -3.55 -6.81
N ARG A 20 0.88 -4.75 -6.54
CA ARG A 20 1.59 -5.58 -7.52
C ARG A 20 0.68 -6.01 -8.68
N ASP A 21 -0.54 -6.44 -8.37
CA ASP A 21 -1.51 -6.92 -9.37
C ASP A 21 -2.02 -5.78 -10.28
N HIS A 22 -2.23 -4.59 -9.70
CA HIS A 22 -2.82 -3.46 -10.41
C HIS A 22 -1.79 -2.44 -10.94
N LYS A 23 -0.49 -2.66 -10.69
CA LYS A 23 0.67 -1.81 -11.05
C LYS A 23 0.70 -0.43 -10.37
N GLN A 24 -0.41 0.30 -10.36
CA GLN A 24 -0.59 1.58 -9.69
C GLN A 24 -1.96 1.67 -9.05
N VAL A 25 -2.02 2.06 -7.78
CA VAL A 25 -3.30 2.21 -7.04
C VAL A 25 -3.30 3.46 -6.16
N SER A 26 -4.47 4.08 -6.01
CA SER A 26 -4.66 5.20 -5.10
C SER A 26 -5.06 4.73 -3.69
N LEU A 27 -4.97 5.63 -2.71
CA LEU A 27 -5.52 5.39 -1.36
C LEU A 27 -7.02 5.05 -1.41
N SER A 28 -7.79 5.73 -2.27
CA SER A 28 -9.22 5.48 -2.45
C SER A 28 -9.48 4.09 -3.03
N PHE A 29 -8.61 3.59 -3.92
CA PHE A 29 -8.70 2.22 -4.42
C PHE A 29 -8.51 1.20 -3.28
N ILE A 30 -7.45 1.35 -2.48
CA ILE A 30 -7.20 0.50 -1.31
C ILE A 30 -8.36 0.59 -0.31
N LYS A 31 -8.89 1.79 -0.05
CA LYS A 31 -9.99 1.99 0.89
C LYS A 31 -11.25 1.21 0.53
N ARG A 32 -11.55 1.04 -0.76
CA ARG A 32 -12.68 0.22 -1.23
C ARG A 32 -12.49 -1.28 -0.95
N ARG A 33 -11.26 -1.77 -0.88
CA ARG A 33 -10.94 -3.17 -0.52
C ARG A 33 -10.91 -3.40 1.00
N PHE A 34 -10.63 -2.36 1.77
CA PHE A 34 -10.58 -2.41 3.24
C PHE A 34 -11.65 -1.48 3.86
N PHE A 35 -12.93 -1.78 3.61
CA PHE A 35 -14.06 -0.92 4.02
C PHE A 35 -14.13 -0.73 5.55
N ALA A 36 -13.83 -1.76 6.33
CA ALA A 36 -13.83 -1.69 7.80
C ALA A 36 -12.62 -0.94 8.40
N VAL A 37 -11.57 -0.69 7.62
CA VAL A 37 -10.33 -0.08 8.12
C VAL A 37 -10.35 1.43 7.92
N PRO A 38 -10.12 2.26 8.97
CA PRO A 38 -10.07 3.70 8.81
C PRO A 38 -9.02 4.15 7.80
N GLU A 39 -9.33 5.19 7.01
CA GLU A 39 -8.42 5.69 5.97
C GLU A 39 -7.07 6.15 6.54
N ARG A 40 -7.06 6.71 7.76
CA ARG A 40 -5.83 7.08 8.48
C ARG A 40 -4.92 5.86 8.70
N THR A 41 -5.48 4.71 9.03
CA THR A 41 -4.72 3.47 9.24
C THR A 41 -4.13 2.98 7.91
N LEU A 42 -4.90 3.04 6.83
CA LEU A 42 -4.42 2.67 5.49
C LEU A 42 -3.29 3.59 5.00
N ARG A 43 -3.38 4.90 5.27
CA ARG A 43 -2.27 5.84 5.04
C ARG A 43 -1.00 5.42 5.76
N TYR A 44 -1.13 5.08 7.05
CA TYR A 44 0.00 4.63 7.85
C TYR A 44 0.59 3.32 7.30
N ASP A 45 -0.23 2.37 6.88
CA ASP A 45 0.25 1.12 6.27
C ASP A 45 1.03 1.36 4.97
N LEU A 46 0.52 2.24 4.09
CA LEU A 46 1.22 2.65 2.86
C LEU A 46 2.53 3.39 3.15
N GLU A 47 2.53 4.28 4.15
CA GLU A 47 3.74 4.97 4.59
C GLU A 47 4.80 3.97 5.11
N GLN A 48 4.38 2.96 5.87
CA GLN A 48 5.28 1.92 6.37
C GLN A 48 5.82 1.03 5.25
N LEU A 49 5.00 0.70 4.25
CA LEU A 49 5.46 -0.01 3.05
C LEU A 49 6.48 0.81 2.27
N ALA A 50 6.25 2.12 2.13
CA ALA A 50 7.17 3.03 1.46
C ALA A 50 8.49 3.20 2.21
N LYS A 51 8.44 3.38 3.54
CA LYS A 51 9.64 3.43 4.41
C LYS A 51 10.48 2.15 4.32
N LYS A 52 9.83 0.99 4.21
CA LYS A 52 10.50 -0.30 4.02
C LYS A 52 10.95 -0.56 2.57
N GLY A 53 10.65 0.36 1.65
CA GLY A 53 11.09 0.28 0.26
C GLY A 53 10.32 -0.69 -0.62
N PHE A 54 9.15 -1.18 -0.20
CA PHE A 54 8.33 -2.08 -1.02
C PHE A 54 7.52 -1.35 -2.08
N VAL A 55 7.16 -0.10 -1.81
CA VAL A 55 6.35 0.73 -2.70
C VAL A 55 6.92 2.13 -2.76
N ILE A 56 6.59 2.85 -3.82
CA ILE A 56 6.89 4.27 -3.96
C ILE A 56 5.59 5.03 -4.21
N LYS A 57 5.48 6.19 -3.56
CA LYS A 57 4.37 7.13 -3.76
C LYS A 57 4.72 8.05 -4.94
N ARG A 58 3.81 8.15 -5.90
CA ARG A 58 3.89 9.09 -7.02
C ARG A 58 2.85 10.18 -6.82
N GLY A 59 3.32 11.43 -6.81
CA GLY A 59 2.50 12.61 -6.57
C GLY A 59 2.38 13.02 -5.10
N GLU A 60 2.12 14.29 -4.86
CA GLU A 60 2.09 14.89 -3.53
C GLU A 60 0.67 15.12 -3.01
N THR A 61 -0.31 15.29 -3.92
CA THR A 61 -1.69 15.71 -3.61
C THR A 61 -2.67 14.54 -3.50
N LYS A 62 -4.00 14.82 -3.47
CA LYS A 62 -5.09 13.84 -3.43
C LYS A 62 -5.06 12.80 -4.55
N GLY A 63 -4.39 13.08 -5.66
CA GLY A 63 -4.23 12.16 -6.79
C GLY A 63 -3.07 11.17 -6.64
N ALA A 64 -2.39 11.13 -5.49
CA ALA A 64 -1.23 10.28 -5.33
C ALA A 64 -1.57 8.79 -5.51
N VAL A 65 -0.70 8.12 -6.27
CA VAL A 65 -0.76 6.68 -6.51
C VAL A 65 0.47 6.00 -5.93
N TYR A 66 0.37 4.71 -5.69
CA TYR A 66 1.42 3.85 -5.17
C TYR A 66 1.71 2.75 -6.16
N GLU A 67 2.98 2.51 -6.42
CA GLU A 67 3.49 1.42 -7.27
C GLU A 67 4.55 0.60 -6.53
N VAL A 68 4.72 -0.66 -6.92
CA VAL A 68 5.80 -1.49 -6.38
C VAL A 68 7.14 -0.91 -6.84
N LYS A 69 8.12 -0.88 -5.92
CA LYS A 69 9.48 -0.44 -6.23
C LYS A 69 10.28 -1.52 -6.94
#